data_AF-A0A968PGY8-F1
#
_entry.id   AF-A0A968PGY8-F1
#
_cell.length_a   1.000
_cell.length_b   1.000
_cell.length_c   1.000
_cell.angle_alpha   90.00
_cell.angle_beta   90.00
_cell.angle_gamma   90.00
#
_symmetry.space_group_name_H-M   'P 1'
#
loop_
_entity.id
_entity.type
_entity.pdbx_description
1 polymer ?
#
loop_
_entity_poly.entity_id
_entity_poly.type
_entity_poly.pdbx_seq_one_letter_code
_entity_poly.pdbx_strand_id
1 'polypeptide(L)'
;MYFGSRYIDPTTDFGFKRLFGQEDSKEILRGFLHAILDPPHPIVDLSYMPTEQMPELTEERTGIYDVYCVDSEGQRFIVEMQRAKQIFFKDRSLYHVTFPIIQQMRRGEREYPFRLLPIYCIAVLNFRMDDDPRHMRHIALCDEATGRVFYDKLTFVYIELPKFAGTLDDNLSLADKWIYVLRNMPALADIPAELAAEEPFPQRSRRHSRPPSPPPNASATRRC
;
A
#
# COMPACT_ATOMS: atom_id res chain seq x y z
N MET A 1 -30.83 -11.85 2.85
CA MET A 1 -30.01 -11.64 4.07
C MET A 1 -28.61 -11.26 3.62
N TYR A 2 -28.19 -10.02 3.82
CA TYR A 2 -26.80 -9.62 3.59
C TYR A 2 -25.97 -10.22 4.74
N PHE A 3 -25.24 -11.31 4.47
CA PHE A 3 -24.18 -11.73 5.37
C PHE A 3 -23.14 -10.62 5.37
N GLY A 4 -22.94 -9.95 6.50
CA GLY A 4 -21.89 -8.95 6.65
C GLY A 4 -20.55 -9.57 6.26
N SER A 5 -19.83 -8.93 5.33
CA SER A 5 -18.53 -9.41 4.88
C SER A 5 -17.60 -9.49 6.09
N ARG A 6 -16.93 -10.64 6.26
CA ARG A 6 -16.02 -10.87 7.39
C ARG A 6 -14.80 -9.94 7.34
N TYR A 7 -14.39 -9.56 6.13
CA TYR A 7 -13.29 -8.64 5.88
C TYR A 7 -13.81 -7.30 5.36
N ILE A 8 -13.00 -6.27 5.61
CA ILE A 8 -13.24 -4.90 5.17
C ILE A 8 -13.01 -4.81 3.66
N ASP A 9 -13.81 -4.02 2.95
CA ASP A 9 -13.61 -3.78 1.52
C ASP A 9 -12.51 -2.73 1.29
N PRO A 10 -11.30 -3.12 0.84
CA PRO A 10 -10.19 -2.20 0.67
C PRO A 10 -10.39 -1.26 -0.52
N THR A 11 -11.40 -1.49 -1.37
CA THR A 11 -11.73 -0.54 -2.46
C THR A 11 -12.47 0.69 -1.93
N THR A 12 -12.98 0.68 -0.70
CA THR A 12 -13.63 1.85 -0.08
C THR A 12 -12.61 2.78 0.56
N ASP A 13 -12.89 4.08 0.61
CA ASP A 13 -12.03 5.09 1.29
C ASP A 13 -11.71 4.67 2.74
N PHE A 14 -12.74 4.30 3.51
CA PHE A 14 -12.59 3.80 4.87
C PHE A 14 -11.75 2.53 4.93
N GLY A 15 -12.02 1.55 4.07
CA GLY A 15 -11.34 0.27 4.10
C GLY A 15 -9.87 0.35 3.68
N PHE A 16 -9.58 1.18 2.68
CA PHE A 16 -8.21 1.42 2.24
C PHE A 16 -7.39 2.12 3.32
N LYS A 17 -7.92 3.19 3.93
CA LYS A 17 -7.26 3.89 5.04
C LYS A 17 -7.14 3.01 6.28
N ARG A 18 -8.08 2.08 6.51
CA ARG A 18 -7.97 1.10 7.60
C ARG A 18 -6.86 0.08 7.34
N LEU A 19 -6.70 -0.36 6.09
CA LEU A 19 -5.70 -1.34 5.70
C LEU A 19 -4.28 -0.75 5.64
N PHE A 20 -4.13 0.48 5.15
CA PHE A 20 -2.83 1.07 4.84
C PHE A 20 -2.52 2.38 5.56
N GLY A 21 -3.46 2.99 6.26
CA GLY A 21 -3.31 4.33 6.86
C GLY A 21 -3.34 4.33 8.38
N GLN A 22 -3.03 3.20 9.04
CA GLN A 22 -3.01 3.08 10.50
C GLN A 22 -1.63 2.64 10.96
N GLU A 23 -1.19 3.12 12.13
CA GLU A 23 0.08 2.72 12.75
C GLU A 23 0.15 1.20 12.94
N ASP A 24 -0.92 0.57 13.45
CA ASP A 24 -1.00 -0.88 13.65
C ASP A 24 -0.93 -1.69 12.33
N SER A 25 -1.20 -1.04 11.19
CA SER A 25 -1.18 -1.67 9.85
C SER A 25 0.05 -1.27 9.03
N LYS A 26 1.02 -0.57 9.61
CA LYS A 26 2.21 -0.06 8.89
C LYS A 26 3.01 -1.15 8.19
N GLU A 27 3.14 -2.31 8.81
CA GLU A 27 3.83 -3.48 8.23
C GLU A 27 3.15 -4.00 6.96
N ILE A 28 1.82 -3.92 6.91
CA ILE A 28 1.02 -4.29 5.73
C ILE A 28 1.34 -3.34 4.58
N LEU A 29 1.36 -2.03 4.84
CA LEU A 29 1.76 -1.04 3.84
C LEU A 29 3.19 -1.24 3.36
N ARG A 30 4.13 -1.48 4.29
CA ARG A 30 5.55 -1.72 3.97
C ARG A 30 5.73 -2.92 3.04
N GLY A 31 5.10 -4.05 3.34
CA GLY A 31 5.18 -5.23 2.48
C GLY A 31 4.45 -5.06 1.15
N PHE A 32 3.34 -4.29 1.12
CA PHE A 32 2.70 -3.89 -0.14
C PHE A 32 3.65 -3.05 -1.00
N LEU A 33 4.26 -2.00 -0.45
CA LEU A 33 5.20 -1.14 -1.18
C LEU A 33 6.41 -1.93 -1.69
N HIS A 34 6.98 -2.81 -0.86
CA HIS A 34 8.09 -3.68 -1.27
C HIS A 34 7.70 -4.59 -2.45
N ALA A 35 6.53 -5.21 -2.39
CA ALA A 35 6.06 -6.10 -3.44
C ALA A 35 5.78 -5.37 -4.76
N ILE A 36 5.18 -4.18 -4.68
CA ILE A 36 4.80 -3.40 -5.85
C ILE A 36 6.00 -2.70 -6.49
N LEU A 37 6.92 -2.15 -5.70
CA LEU A 37 8.04 -1.36 -6.21
C LEU A 37 9.27 -2.19 -6.54
N ASP A 38 9.43 -3.36 -5.90
CA ASP A 38 10.65 -4.18 -5.94
C ASP A 38 11.93 -3.32 -5.83
N PRO A 39 12.05 -2.52 -4.76
CA PRO A 39 13.12 -1.55 -4.65
C PRO A 39 14.49 -2.24 -4.49
N PRO A 40 15.58 -1.63 -4.97
CA PRO A 40 16.92 -2.22 -4.85
C PRO A 40 17.40 -2.34 -3.41
N HIS A 41 16.82 -1.56 -2.50
CA HIS A 41 17.09 -1.61 -1.07
C HIS A 41 15.77 -1.79 -0.30
N PRO A 42 15.76 -2.56 0.80
CA PRO A 42 14.55 -2.76 1.60
C PRO A 42 14.04 -1.46 2.21
N ILE A 43 12.72 -1.26 2.16
CA ILE A 43 12.05 -0.21 2.95
C ILE A 43 12.07 -0.68 4.41
N VAL A 44 12.88 -0.03 5.26
CA VAL A 44 13.08 -0.45 6.65
C VAL A 44 11.92 -0.06 7.55
N ASP A 45 11.48 1.20 7.47
CA ASP A 45 10.38 1.75 8.27
C ASP A 45 9.66 2.84 7.48
N LEU A 46 8.45 3.19 7.93
CA LEU A 46 7.60 4.23 7.35
C LEU A 46 7.09 5.18 8.44
N SER A 47 7.11 6.47 8.15
CA SER A 47 6.43 7.49 8.94
C SER A 47 5.28 8.07 8.13
N TYR A 48 4.06 8.02 8.66
CA TYR A 48 2.92 8.67 8.02
C TYR A 48 3.08 10.19 8.09
N MET A 49 2.73 10.83 6.99
CA MET A 49 2.76 12.27 6.82
C MET A 49 1.32 12.80 6.73
N PRO A 50 1.06 14.10 7.01
CA PRO A 50 -0.26 14.68 6.83
C PRO A 50 -0.76 14.44 5.41
N THR A 51 -1.99 13.96 5.24
CA THR A 51 -2.54 13.63 3.92
C THR A 51 -3.12 14.84 3.18
N GLU A 52 -3.53 15.86 3.91
CA GLU A 52 -3.95 17.15 3.37
C GLU A 52 -2.73 18.01 3.01
N GLN A 53 -2.54 18.25 1.72
CA GLN A 53 -1.50 19.11 1.17
C GLN A 53 -2.09 20.48 0.86
N MET A 54 -1.82 21.43 1.75
CA MET A 54 -2.23 22.80 1.53
C MET A 54 -1.27 23.47 0.54
N PRO A 55 -1.82 24.09 -0.53
CA PRO A 55 -1.03 24.92 -1.42
C PRO A 55 -0.52 26.18 -0.72
N GLU A 56 0.41 26.89 -1.37
CA GLU A 56 0.91 28.17 -0.86
C GLU A 56 -0.09 29.31 -1.11
N LEU A 57 -0.83 29.23 -2.22
CA LEU A 57 -1.87 30.20 -2.57
C LEU A 57 -3.25 29.61 -2.29
N THR A 58 -4.15 30.39 -1.69
CA THR A 58 -5.50 29.93 -1.31
C THR A 58 -6.41 29.60 -2.50
N GLU A 59 -6.07 30.04 -3.70
CA GLU A 59 -6.82 29.77 -4.94
C GLU A 59 -6.43 28.43 -5.60
N GLU A 60 -5.32 27.82 -5.16
CA GLU A 60 -4.84 26.54 -5.68
C GLU A 60 -5.62 25.36 -5.06
N ARG A 61 -5.64 24.22 -5.76
CA ARG A 61 -6.39 23.05 -5.32
C ARG A 61 -5.65 22.31 -4.20
N THR A 62 -6.31 22.07 -3.07
CA THR A 62 -5.77 21.18 -2.04
C THR A 62 -5.55 19.76 -2.59
N GLY A 63 -4.37 19.19 -2.35
CA GLY A 63 -4.13 17.77 -2.57
C GLY A 63 -4.59 16.98 -1.35
N ILE A 64 -5.40 15.95 -1.53
CA ILE A 64 -5.77 15.04 -0.44
C ILE A 64 -5.40 13.64 -0.88
N TYR A 65 -4.49 13.04 -0.13
CA TYR A 65 -4.04 11.66 -0.33
C TYR A 65 -4.82 10.69 0.55
N ASP A 66 -5.00 9.46 0.10
CA ASP A 66 -5.49 8.39 0.99
C ASP A 66 -4.42 8.00 2.02
N VAL A 67 -3.19 7.77 1.54
CA VAL A 67 -2.02 7.46 2.38
C VAL A 67 -0.81 8.20 1.84
N TYR A 68 -0.05 8.81 2.74
CA TYR A 68 1.20 9.46 2.43
C TYR A 68 2.22 9.17 3.52
N CYS A 69 3.40 8.70 3.14
CA CYS A 69 4.45 8.34 4.07
C CYS A 69 5.84 8.63 3.50
N VAL A 70 6.80 8.65 4.41
CA VAL A 70 8.23 8.81 4.13
C VAL A 70 8.99 7.68 4.80
N ASP A 71 10.01 7.13 4.14
CA ASP A 71 10.90 6.14 4.76
C ASP A 71 12.07 6.78 5.50
N SER A 72 12.94 5.95 6.08
CA SER A 72 14.15 6.38 6.78
C SER A 72 15.19 7.07 5.89
N GLU A 73 15.12 6.90 4.57
CA GLU A 73 16.00 7.54 3.59
C GLU A 73 15.41 8.85 3.02
N GLY A 74 14.18 9.21 3.43
CA GLY A 74 13.47 10.39 2.95
C GLY A 74 12.75 10.18 1.62
N GLN A 75 12.66 8.94 1.12
CA GLN A 75 11.85 8.58 -0.05
C GLN A 75 10.38 8.73 0.29
N ARG A 76 9.58 9.24 -0.65
CA ARG A 76 8.18 9.61 -0.41
C ARG A 76 7.24 8.71 -1.19
N PHE A 77 6.19 8.23 -0.53
CA PHE A 77 5.22 7.31 -1.11
C PHE A 77 3.82 7.89 -0.96
N ILE A 78 3.17 8.14 -2.09
CA ILE A 78 1.74 8.46 -2.18
C ILE A 78 1.03 7.19 -2.62
N VAL A 79 0.07 6.71 -1.83
CA VAL A 79 -0.72 5.52 -2.17
C VAL A 79 -2.20 5.89 -2.17
N GLU A 80 -2.84 5.71 -3.33
CA GLU A 80 -4.21 6.19 -3.61
C GLU A 80 -5.11 5.05 -4.05
N MET A 81 -6.38 5.06 -3.62
CA MET A 81 -7.43 4.14 -4.07
C MET A 81 -8.53 4.89 -4.80
N GLN A 82 -8.84 4.48 -6.03
CA GLN A 82 -9.88 5.13 -6.83
C GLN A 82 -10.91 4.12 -7.34
N ARG A 83 -12.15 4.25 -6.86
CA ARG A 83 -13.26 3.38 -7.28
C ARG A 83 -13.83 3.74 -8.64
N ALA A 84 -13.94 5.04 -8.91
CA ALA A 84 -14.62 5.57 -10.08
C ALA A 84 -13.62 6.20 -11.05
N LYS A 85 -13.87 6.01 -12.35
CA LYS A 85 -13.06 6.62 -13.40
C LYS A 85 -13.15 8.14 -13.32
N GLN A 86 -12.00 8.80 -13.34
CA GLN A 86 -11.89 10.26 -13.43
C GLN A 86 -11.26 10.62 -14.77
N ILE A 87 -11.84 11.60 -15.47
CA ILE A 87 -11.43 11.99 -16.84
C ILE A 87 -9.98 12.50 -16.88
N PHE A 88 -9.52 13.18 -15.82
CA PHE A 88 -8.20 13.78 -15.71
C PHE A 88 -7.35 13.13 -14.61
N PHE A 89 -7.45 11.80 -14.45
CA PHE A 89 -6.75 11.12 -13.37
C PHE A 89 -5.22 11.26 -13.50
N LYS A 90 -4.67 11.18 -14.71
CA LYS A 90 -3.23 11.35 -14.96
C LYS A 90 -2.75 12.75 -14.58
N ASP A 91 -3.49 13.79 -14.99
CA ASP A 91 -3.21 15.18 -14.63
C ASP A 91 -3.26 15.38 -13.12
N ARG A 92 -4.24 14.76 -12.44
CA ARG A 92 -4.34 14.80 -10.98
C ARG A 92 -3.16 14.12 -10.31
N SER A 93 -2.75 12.93 -10.76
CA SER A 93 -1.56 12.25 -10.23
C SER A 93 -0.30 13.12 -10.40
N LEU A 94 -0.14 13.76 -11.57
CA LEU A 94 0.99 14.65 -11.84
C LEU A 94 0.95 15.91 -10.95
N TYR A 95 -0.22 16.51 -10.77
CA TYR A 95 -0.41 17.62 -9.85
C TYR A 95 -0.08 17.22 -8.40
N HIS A 96 -0.58 16.05 -7.96
CA HIS A 96 -0.35 15.51 -6.63
C HIS A 96 1.14 15.35 -6.31
N VAL A 97 1.97 14.89 -7.24
CA VAL A 97 3.42 14.74 -6.98
C VAL A 97 4.17 16.08 -6.89
N THR A 98 3.56 17.21 -7.25
CA THR A 98 4.22 18.53 -7.10
C THR A 98 4.40 18.94 -5.64
N PHE A 99 3.46 18.59 -4.75
CA PHE A 99 3.55 18.90 -3.32
C PHE A 99 4.78 18.28 -2.64
N PRO A 100 5.06 16.96 -2.73
CA PRO A 100 6.27 16.38 -2.16
C PRO A 100 7.55 16.95 -2.79
N ILE A 101 7.53 17.32 -4.08
CA ILE A 101 8.67 18.00 -4.72
C ILE A 101 8.93 19.35 -4.04
N ILE A 102 7.92 20.21 -3.93
CA ILE A 102 8.04 21.53 -3.29
C ILE A 102 8.47 21.40 -1.83
N GLN A 103 7.91 20.43 -1.10
CA GLN A 103 8.26 20.20 0.31
C GLN A 103 9.72 19.82 0.53
N GLN A 104 10.34 19.09 -0.41
CA GLN A 104 11.78 18.79 -0.35
C GLN A 104 12.65 20.03 -0.60
N MET A 105 12.13 21.05 -1.29
CA MET A 105 12.87 22.26 -1.66
C MET A 105 12.70 23.41 -0.63
N ARG A 106 11.94 23.20 0.45
CA ARG A 106 11.74 24.24 1.48
C ARG A 106 13.06 24.53 2.22
N ARG A 107 13.42 25.81 2.32
CA ARG A 107 14.71 26.32 2.82
C ARG A 107 15.04 25.81 4.23
N GLY A 108 16.20 25.18 4.40
CA GLY A 108 16.75 24.81 5.71
C GLY A 108 17.94 23.84 5.70
N GLU A 109 18.06 23.01 4.66
CA GLU A 109 19.11 21.97 4.59
C GLU A 109 20.24 22.32 3.62
N ARG A 110 21.46 22.04 4.10
CA ARG A 110 22.76 22.46 3.52
C ARG A 110 23.25 21.44 2.48
N GLU A 111 24.15 21.96 1.63
CA GLU A 111 25.03 21.29 0.66
C GLU A 111 24.50 21.15 -0.79
N TYR A 112 23.23 20.80 -1.04
CA TYR A 112 22.70 20.73 -2.43
C TYR A 112 21.20 21.12 -2.53
N PRO A 113 20.87 22.40 -2.74
CA PRO A 113 19.50 22.93 -2.66
C PRO A 113 18.51 22.43 -3.73
N PHE A 114 18.92 21.51 -4.61
CA PHE A 114 18.13 21.00 -5.72
C PHE A 114 18.21 19.48 -5.91
N ARG A 115 18.76 18.74 -4.93
CA ARG A 115 18.81 17.28 -4.99
C ARG A 115 17.50 16.68 -4.47
N LEU A 116 16.62 16.30 -5.38
CA LEU A 116 15.41 15.54 -5.04
C LEU A 116 15.76 14.10 -4.62
N LEU A 117 15.02 13.61 -3.64
CA LEU A 117 14.89 12.22 -3.22
C LEU A 117 13.73 11.54 -3.96
N PRO A 118 13.74 10.20 -4.09
CA PRO A 118 12.70 9.45 -4.77
C PRO A 118 11.27 9.75 -4.29
N ILE A 119 10.35 9.85 -5.25
CA ILE A 119 8.91 9.99 -5.05
C ILE A 119 8.20 8.90 -5.86
N TYR A 120 7.37 8.12 -5.18
CA TYR A 120 6.55 7.07 -5.77
C TYR A 120 5.08 7.44 -5.62
N CYS A 121 4.34 7.44 -6.73
CA CYS A 121 2.89 7.60 -6.74
C CYS A 121 2.25 6.29 -7.18
N ILE A 122 1.70 5.54 -6.23
CA ILE A 122 1.05 4.25 -6.44
C ILE A 122 -0.47 4.46 -6.42
N ALA A 123 -1.12 4.17 -7.54
CA ALA A 123 -2.55 4.32 -7.69
C ALA A 123 -3.23 2.97 -7.94
N VAL A 124 -4.04 2.53 -6.98
CA VAL A 124 -4.90 1.35 -7.07
C VAL A 124 -6.26 1.77 -7.62
N LEU A 125 -6.63 1.22 -8.77
CA LEU A 125 -7.79 1.65 -9.57
C LEU A 125 -8.78 0.49 -9.70
N ASN A 126 -10.03 0.72 -9.31
CA ASN A 126 -11.13 -0.21 -9.54
C ASN A 126 -11.85 0.02 -10.89
N PHE A 127 -11.13 0.57 -11.87
CA PHE A 127 -11.64 0.83 -13.22
C PHE A 127 -10.51 0.66 -14.24
N ARG A 128 -10.90 0.56 -15.52
CA ARG A 128 -9.96 0.54 -16.65
C ARG A 128 -9.67 1.96 -17.13
N MET A 129 -8.41 2.37 -17.09
CA MET A 129 -7.96 3.66 -17.61
C MET A 129 -8.06 3.70 -19.13
N ASP A 130 -7.48 2.68 -19.77
CA ASP A 130 -7.30 2.52 -21.21
C ASP A 130 -7.31 1.02 -21.60
N ASP A 131 -7.11 0.75 -22.89
CA ASP A 131 -7.16 -0.59 -23.48
C ASP A 131 -5.87 -1.42 -23.32
N ASP A 132 -4.85 -0.92 -22.61
CA ASP A 132 -3.64 -1.68 -22.31
C ASP A 132 -4.01 -2.94 -21.50
N PRO A 133 -3.61 -4.15 -21.90
CA PRO A 133 -4.05 -5.37 -21.21
C PRO A 133 -3.39 -5.56 -19.84
N ARG A 134 -2.29 -4.87 -19.53
CA ARG A 134 -1.55 -5.05 -18.28
C ARG A 134 -2.33 -4.50 -17.10
N HIS A 135 -2.39 -5.27 -16.02
CA HIS A 135 -3.04 -4.87 -14.76
C HIS A 135 -2.15 -4.02 -13.86
N MET A 136 -0.83 -4.01 -14.09
CA MET A 136 0.11 -3.15 -13.38
C MET A 136 1.09 -2.51 -14.37
N ARG A 137 1.31 -1.21 -14.26
CA ARG A 137 2.22 -0.46 -15.12
C ARG A 137 3.08 0.49 -14.29
N HIS A 138 4.40 0.38 -14.47
CA HIS A 138 5.39 1.33 -13.96
C HIS A 138 5.69 2.34 -15.05
N ILE A 139 5.55 3.62 -14.72
CA ILE A 139 5.73 4.75 -15.64
C ILE A 139 6.86 5.62 -15.09
N ALA A 140 7.80 5.98 -15.97
CA ALA A 140 8.98 6.78 -15.66
C ALA A 140 9.17 7.90 -16.70
N LEU A 141 10.00 8.89 -16.38
CA LEU A 141 10.42 9.92 -17.32
C LEU A 141 11.56 9.38 -18.18
N CYS A 142 11.32 9.27 -19.50
CA CYS A 142 12.26 8.65 -20.44
C CYS A 142 12.66 9.62 -21.56
N ASP A 143 13.84 9.39 -22.12
CA ASP A 143 14.25 9.95 -23.40
C ASP A 143 13.36 9.39 -24.52
N GLU A 144 12.75 10.26 -25.32
CA GLU A 144 11.75 9.87 -26.32
C GLU A 144 12.33 9.03 -27.45
N ALA A 145 13.58 9.27 -27.85
CA ALA A 145 14.21 8.58 -28.97
C ALA A 145 14.67 7.16 -28.61
N THR A 146 15.18 6.99 -27.38
CA THR A 146 15.78 5.73 -26.93
C THR A 146 14.88 4.91 -26.02
N GLY A 147 13.85 5.52 -25.44
CA GLY A 147 12.99 4.91 -24.43
C GLY A 147 13.69 4.64 -23.08
N ARG A 148 14.94 5.10 -22.93
CA ARG A 148 15.71 4.91 -21.69
C ARG A 148 15.24 5.88 -20.62
N VAL A 149 15.19 5.42 -19.37
CA VAL A 149 14.88 6.27 -18.22
C VAL A 149 15.90 7.41 -18.15
N PHE A 150 15.38 8.64 -18.23
CA PHE A 150 16.16 9.87 -18.12
C PHE A 150 16.23 10.34 -16.67
N TYR A 151 15.16 10.12 -15.89
CA TYR A 151 15.07 10.49 -14.49
C TYR A 151 14.37 9.39 -13.70
N ASP A 152 15.08 8.84 -12.71
CA ASP A 152 14.74 7.62 -11.98
C ASP A 152 14.10 7.87 -10.60
N LYS A 153 13.99 9.13 -10.17
CA LYS A 153 13.45 9.49 -8.84
C LYS A 153 11.97 9.87 -8.84
N LEU A 154 11.29 9.79 -9.98
CA LEU A 154 9.85 9.99 -10.05
C LEU A 154 9.22 8.80 -10.76
N THR A 155 8.48 8.00 -10.00
CA THR A 155 7.84 6.78 -10.50
C THR A 155 6.35 6.84 -10.24
N PHE A 156 5.56 6.51 -11.27
CA PHE A 156 4.13 6.24 -11.11
C PHE A 156 3.88 4.75 -11.29
N VAL A 157 3.09 4.16 -10.41
CA VAL A 157 2.61 2.78 -10.55
C VAL A 157 1.09 2.79 -10.61
N TYR A 158 0.53 2.37 -11.74
CA TYR A 158 -0.91 2.23 -11.92
C TYR A 158 -1.31 0.75 -11.85
N ILE A 159 -2.13 0.41 -10.86
CA ILE A 159 -2.65 -0.94 -10.62
C ILE A 159 -4.14 -0.94 -10.94
N GLU A 160 -4.54 -1.60 -12.02
CA GLU A 160 -5.93 -1.66 -12.51
C GLU A 160 -6.57 -3.01 -12.12
N LEU A 161 -7.23 -3.05 -10.95
CA LEU A 161 -7.83 -4.27 -10.39
C LEU A 161 -8.74 -5.04 -11.36
N PRO A 162 -9.57 -4.40 -12.22
CA PRO A 162 -10.44 -5.11 -13.17
C PRO A 162 -9.71 -5.76 -14.35
N LYS A 163 -8.40 -5.50 -14.53
CA LYS A 163 -7.56 -6.13 -15.56
C LYS A 163 -6.85 -7.38 -15.02
N PHE A 164 -6.72 -7.52 -13.70
CA PHE A 164 -6.18 -8.73 -13.12
C PHE A 164 -7.09 -9.92 -13.46
N ALA A 165 -6.53 -11.04 -13.90
CA ALA A 165 -7.29 -12.25 -14.24
C ALA A 165 -6.74 -13.52 -13.56
N GLY A 166 -5.71 -13.38 -12.73
CA GLY A 166 -5.07 -14.50 -12.04
C GLY A 166 -5.95 -15.10 -10.94
N THR A 167 -5.82 -16.41 -10.76
CA THR A 167 -6.24 -17.14 -9.56
C THR A 167 -5.06 -17.26 -8.60
N LEU A 168 -5.30 -17.38 -7.29
CA LEU A 168 -4.21 -17.67 -6.36
C LEU A 168 -3.60 -19.03 -6.71
N ASP A 169 -2.35 -19.01 -7.12
CA ASP A 169 -1.48 -20.16 -7.27
C ASP A 169 -0.04 -19.79 -6.90
N ASP A 170 0.81 -20.80 -6.78
CA ASP A 170 2.20 -20.65 -6.33
C ASP A 170 3.10 -19.88 -7.32
N ASN A 171 2.66 -19.66 -8.57
CA ASN A 171 3.44 -18.93 -9.58
C ASN A 171 3.17 -17.42 -9.58
N LEU A 172 2.16 -16.96 -8.82
CA LEU A 172 1.91 -15.53 -8.71
C LEU A 172 3.08 -14.82 -8.04
N SER A 173 3.49 -13.68 -8.62
CA SER A 173 4.41 -12.78 -7.96
C SER A 173 3.79 -12.24 -6.67
N LEU A 174 4.63 -11.77 -5.73
CA LEU A 174 4.14 -11.14 -4.51
C LEU A 174 3.24 -9.93 -4.82
N ALA A 175 3.57 -9.17 -5.86
CA ALA A 175 2.73 -8.09 -6.37
C ALA A 175 1.33 -8.60 -6.80
N ASP A 176 1.28 -9.67 -7.59
CA ASP A 176 0.02 -10.27 -8.04
C ASP A 176 -0.81 -10.82 -6.88
N LYS A 177 -0.17 -11.37 -5.85
CA LYS A 177 -0.83 -11.81 -4.61
C LYS A 177 -1.48 -10.63 -3.88
N TRP A 178 -0.77 -9.50 -3.75
CA TRP A 178 -1.37 -8.27 -3.22
C TRP A 178 -2.56 -7.77 -4.04
N ILE A 179 -2.44 -7.77 -5.37
CA ILE A 179 -3.50 -7.35 -6.28
C ILE A 179 -4.72 -8.29 -6.17
N TYR A 180 -4.48 -9.59 -6.07
CA TYR A 180 -5.53 -10.58 -5.78
C TYR A 180 -6.24 -10.25 -4.47
N VAL A 181 -5.48 -9.99 -3.40
CA VAL A 181 -6.05 -9.67 -2.08
C VAL A 181 -6.90 -8.40 -2.16
N LEU A 182 -6.38 -7.31 -2.71
CA LEU A 182 -7.11 -6.04 -2.82
C LEU A 182 -8.41 -6.20 -3.63
N ARG A 183 -8.40 -7.03 -4.67
CA ARG A 183 -9.59 -7.29 -5.49
C ARG A 183 -10.63 -8.17 -4.79
N ASN A 184 -10.19 -9.20 -4.07
CA ASN A 184 -11.07 -10.28 -3.61
C ASN A 184 -11.37 -10.24 -2.11
N MET A 185 -10.67 -9.41 -1.32
CA MET A 185 -10.81 -9.33 0.14
C MET A 185 -12.27 -9.25 0.64
N PRO A 186 -13.20 -8.46 0.05
CA PRO A 186 -14.58 -8.42 0.52
C PRO A 186 -15.32 -9.78 0.43
N ALA A 187 -14.89 -10.64 -0.51
CA ALA A 187 -15.49 -11.94 -0.79
C ALA A 187 -14.77 -13.11 -0.10
N LEU A 188 -13.64 -12.85 0.57
CA LEU A 188 -12.91 -13.91 1.28
C LEU A 188 -13.68 -14.37 2.52
N ALA A 189 -13.79 -15.68 2.71
CA ALA A 189 -14.34 -16.28 3.93
C ALA A 189 -13.27 -16.48 5.01
N ASP A 190 -12.04 -16.77 4.59
CA ASP A 190 -10.82 -16.89 5.40
C ASP A 190 -9.62 -16.42 4.55
N ILE A 191 -8.47 -16.14 5.18
CA ILE A 191 -7.21 -15.86 4.46
C ILE A 191 -6.74 -17.16 3.78
N PRO A 192 -6.56 -17.16 2.43
CA PRO A 192 -6.01 -18.30 1.68
C PRO A 192 -4.66 -18.79 2.22
N ALA A 193 -4.42 -20.10 2.15
CA ALA A 193 -3.23 -20.73 2.70
C ALA A 193 -1.94 -20.27 2.00
N GLU A 194 -2.06 -19.99 0.71
CA GLU A 194 -1.02 -19.50 -0.20
C GLU A 194 -0.52 -18.10 0.19
N LEU A 195 -1.35 -17.33 0.89
CA LEU A 195 -1.00 -16.02 1.42
C LEU A 195 -0.46 -16.13 2.85
N ALA A 196 -1.02 -17.04 3.66
CA ALA A 196 -0.64 -17.19 5.07
C ALA A 196 0.82 -17.64 5.31
N ALA A 197 1.54 -18.05 4.25
CA ALA A 197 2.93 -18.45 4.29
C ALA A 197 3.93 -17.32 3.96
N GLU A 198 3.46 -16.14 3.54
CA GLU A 198 4.31 -15.03 3.08
C GLU A 198 4.13 -13.78 3.94
N GLU A 199 5.22 -13.22 4.46
CA GLU A 199 5.16 -11.93 5.17
C GLU A 199 4.86 -10.79 4.17
N PRO A 200 4.01 -9.81 4.52
CA PRO A 200 3.41 -9.54 5.84
C PRO A 200 1.98 -10.07 5.99
N PHE A 201 1.54 -11.04 5.18
CA PHE A 201 0.22 -11.62 5.35
C PHE A 201 0.18 -12.43 6.66
N PRO A 202 -0.85 -12.27 7.50
CA PRO A 202 -0.84 -12.85 8.83
C PRO A 202 -0.74 -14.37 8.78
N GLN A 203 0.27 -14.92 9.46
CA GLN A 203 0.34 -16.34 9.75
C GLN A 203 -0.79 -16.68 10.74
N ARG A 204 -1.55 -17.76 10.49
CA ARG A 204 -2.46 -18.30 11.52
C ARG A 204 -1.61 -18.57 12.76
N SER A 205 -1.74 -17.74 13.79
CA SER A 205 -1.17 -18.07 15.09
C SER A 205 -1.72 -19.44 15.46
N ARG A 206 -0.84 -20.44 15.60
CA ARG A 206 -1.22 -21.69 16.23
C ARG A 206 -1.78 -21.27 17.58
N ARG A 207 -3.11 -21.36 17.75
CA ARG A 207 -3.78 -21.15 19.03
C ARG A 207 -2.92 -21.87 20.05
N HIS A 208 -2.28 -21.12 20.94
CA HIS A 208 -1.57 -21.74 22.06
C HIS A 208 -2.65 -22.51 22.80
N SER A 209 -2.64 -23.83 22.64
CA SER A 209 -3.45 -24.75 23.41
C SER A 209 -3.09 -24.46 24.86
N ARG A 210 -4.02 -23.85 25.58
CA ARG A 210 -3.94 -23.62 27.02
C ARG A 210 -3.50 -24.95 27.65
N PRO A 211 -2.43 -25.01 28.44
CA PRO A 211 -2.06 -26.27 29.09
C PRO A 211 -3.23 -26.73 29.96
N PRO A 212 -3.49 -28.05 30.02
CA PRO A 212 -4.62 -28.57 30.77
C PRO A 212 -4.49 -28.18 32.24
N SER A 213 -5.60 -27.74 32.84
CA SER A 213 -5.71 -27.45 34.26
C SER A 213 -5.24 -28.65 35.07
N PRO A 214 -4.46 -28.46 36.16
CA PRO A 214 -4.08 -29.57 37.02
C PRO A 214 -5.34 -30.20 37.66
N PRO A 215 -5.33 -31.53 37.90
CA PRO A 215 -6.49 -32.21 38.45
C PRO A 215 -6.77 -31.73 39.89
N PRO A 216 -8.05 -31.79 40.33
CA PRO A 216 -8.41 -31.39 41.68
C PRO A 216 -7.76 -32.31 42.72
N ASN A 217 -7.17 -31.68 43.73
CA ASN A 217 -6.42 -32.35 44.79
C ASN A 217 -7.36 -33.23 45.62
N ALA A 218 -7.15 -34.54 45.58
CA ALA A 218 -7.85 -35.47 46.45
C ALA A 218 -7.30 -35.35 47.89
N SER A 219 -8.21 -35.01 48.79
CA SER A 219 -8.11 -35.00 50.25
C SER A 219 -7.09 -35.94 50.92
N ALA A 220 -6.36 -35.41 51.91
CA ALA A 220 -5.85 -36.16 53.06
C ALA A 220 -6.21 -35.36 54.33
N THR A 221 -7.30 -35.66 55.02
CA THR A 221 -7.32 -36.47 56.26
C THR A 221 -6.00 -36.54 57.04
N ARG A 222 -5.99 -35.91 58.23
CA ARG A 222 -5.34 -36.31 59.51
C ARG A 222 -5.82 -35.26 60.53
N ARG A 223 -6.71 -35.56 61.49
CA ARG A 223 -6.45 -36.23 62.79
C ARG A 223 -5.06 -35.92 63.34
N CYS A 224 -4.96 -34.91 64.20
CA CYS A 224 -4.92 -35.03 65.65
C CYS A 224 -5.48 -33.74 66.26
#